data_AF-A0AAU2XUG3-F1
#
_entry.id   AF-A0AAU2XUG3-F1
#
_cell.length_a   1.000
_cell.length_b   1.000
_cell.length_c   1.000
_cell.angle_alpha   90.00
_cell.angle_beta   90.00
_cell.angle_gamma   90.00
#
_symmetry.space_group_name_H-M   'P 1'
#
loop_
_entity.id
_entity.type
_entity.pdbx_description
1 polymer ?
#
loop_
_entity_poly.entity_id
_entity_poly.type
_entity_poly.pdbx_seq_one_letter_code
_entity_poly.pdbx_strand_id
1 'polypeptide(L)'
;MVRTRSGGFLAVLTLIALLMTACGASAPKTSWQELFREYTRSTHVKNDKIPGNGGTTADRLANLASMGTPDQLLAGLLVASPCEAYAGCRPGGAAGRAVRDFAGSGGSVFERSVLVKHHSGSLELVTLYVARRHDGTAALVDSDGRTYEGGLDDFRRHNELLGPDDVILTLRDITSVPGKGKVVAVSGHTTPDRGPWLIGSAGAVLVLGAALALRTVRRRGRATAGPGPARA
;
A
#
# COMPACT_ATOMS: atom_id res chain seq x y z
N MET A 1 -50.35 -35.25 0.51
CA MET A 1 -49.92 -33.90 0.11
C MET A 1 -48.77 -33.46 1.02
N VAL A 2 -47.53 -33.46 0.54
CA VAL A 2 -46.36 -33.01 1.31
C VAL A 2 -45.80 -31.77 0.63
N ARG A 3 -45.91 -30.61 1.29
CA ARG A 3 -45.35 -29.32 0.86
C ARG A 3 -43.85 -29.31 1.13
N THR A 4 -43.03 -29.36 0.09
CA THR A 4 -41.59 -29.12 0.16
C THR A 4 -41.32 -27.61 0.28
N ARG A 5 -40.81 -27.19 1.44
CA ARG A 5 -40.31 -25.82 1.70
C ARG A 5 -38.96 -25.62 1.01
N SER A 6 -38.95 -24.96 -0.15
CA SER A 6 -37.74 -24.63 -0.94
C SER A 6 -37.22 -23.20 -0.70
N GLY A 7 -37.46 -22.62 0.49
CA GLY A 7 -37.15 -21.20 0.75
C GLY A 7 -35.76 -20.90 1.34
N GLY A 8 -35.03 -21.89 1.84
CA GLY A 8 -33.78 -21.65 2.59
C GLY A 8 -32.54 -21.38 1.74
N PHE A 9 -32.49 -21.93 0.52
CA PHE A 9 -31.28 -21.87 -0.32
C PHE A 9 -31.03 -20.49 -0.93
N LEU A 10 -32.09 -19.77 -1.27
CA LEU A 10 -31.99 -18.45 -1.90
C LEU A 10 -31.49 -17.37 -0.92
N ALA A 11 -31.85 -17.45 0.36
CA ALA A 11 -31.43 -16.49 1.38
C ALA A 11 -29.94 -16.62 1.77
N VAL A 12 -29.37 -17.83 1.69
CA VAL A 12 -27.95 -18.07 1.99
C VAL A 12 -27.05 -17.58 0.86
N LEU A 13 -27.49 -17.72 -0.40
CA LEU A 13 -26.74 -17.26 -1.57
C LEU A 13 -26.64 -15.73 -1.65
N THR A 14 -27.70 -15.00 -1.28
CA THR A 14 -27.66 -13.52 -1.23
C THR A 14 -26.76 -12.99 -0.11
N LEU A 15 -26.71 -13.64 1.06
CA LEU A 15 -25.83 -13.23 2.16
C LEU A 15 -24.34 -13.39 1.80
N ILE A 16 -23.98 -14.48 1.10
CA ILE A 16 -22.60 -14.73 0.64
C ILE A 16 -22.19 -13.71 -0.44
N ALA A 17 -23.11 -13.34 -1.35
CA ALA A 17 -22.84 -12.33 -2.37
C ALA A 17 -22.62 -10.92 -1.76
N LEU A 18 -23.34 -10.59 -0.67
CA LEU A 18 -23.16 -9.31 0.05
C LEU A 18 -21.87 -9.24 0.87
N LEU A 19 -21.32 -10.36 1.32
CA LEU A 19 -20.05 -10.39 2.06
C LEU A 19 -18.81 -10.30 1.15
N MET A 20 -18.97 -10.57 -0.16
CA MET A 20 -17.86 -10.57 -1.13
C MET A 20 -17.54 -9.18 -1.71
N THR A 21 -18.36 -8.15 -1.49
CA THR A 21 -18.14 -6.80 -2.05
C THR A 21 -17.39 -5.85 -1.12
N ALA A 22 -17.01 -6.27 0.09
CA ALA A 22 -16.47 -5.36 1.12
C ALA A 22 -14.95 -5.43 1.34
N CYS A 23 -14.17 -6.12 0.50
CA CYS A 23 -12.72 -6.26 0.69
C CYS A 23 -11.92 -5.73 -0.50
N GLY A 24 -12.06 -4.44 -0.78
CA GLY A 24 -11.15 -3.69 -1.64
C GLY A 24 -10.55 -2.56 -0.81
N ALA A 25 -9.23 -2.53 -0.67
CA ALA A 25 -8.51 -1.44 -0.02
C ALA A 25 -8.98 -0.11 -0.64
N SER A 26 -9.73 0.67 0.13
CA SER A 26 -10.28 1.92 -0.35
C SER A 26 -9.11 2.88 -0.62
N ALA A 27 -9.12 3.54 -1.78
CA ALA A 27 -8.16 4.60 -2.06
C ALA A 27 -8.11 5.57 -0.86
N PRO A 28 -6.92 6.09 -0.49
CA PRO A 28 -6.81 6.97 0.65
C PRO A 28 -7.77 8.15 0.49
N LYS A 29 -8.53 8.43 1.54
CA LYS A 29 -9.56 9.48 1.53
C LYS A 29 -8.94 10.88 1.44
N THR A 30 -7.70 11.03 1.90
CA THR A 30 -6.97 12.30 1.96
C THR A 30 -6.30 12.59 0.63
N SER A 31 -6.62 13.75 0.04
CA SER A 31 -5.94 14.25 -1.16
C SER A 31 -4.53 14.74 -0.84
N TRP A 32 -3.65 14.84 -1.85
CA TRP A 32 -2.30 15.37 -1.62
C TRP A 32 -2.32 16.84 -1.16
N GLN A 33 -3.27 17.64 -1.64
CA GLN A 33 -3.42 19.04 -1.22
C GLN A 33 -3.81 19.16 0.24
N GLU A 34 -4.69 18.26 0.71
CA GLU A 34 -5.11 18.20 2.10
C GLU A 34 -3.97 17.77 3.02
N LEU A 35 -3.23 16.71 2.63
CA LEU A 35 -2.09 16.23 3.40
C LEU A 35 -0.97 17.27 3.47
N PHE A 36 -0.65 17.95 2.36
CA PHE A 36 0.34 19.02 2.36
C PHE A 36 -0.12 20.22 3.21
N ARG A 37 -1.40 20.59 3.13
CA ARG A 37 -1.99 21.63 3.97
C ARG A 37 -1.88 21.29 5.46
N GLU A 38 -2.12 20.04 5.83
CA GLU A 38 -1.95 19.56 7.20
C GLU A 38 -0.49 19.68 7.67
N TYR A 39 0.47 19.27 6.83
CA TYR A 39 1.90 19.44 7.10
C TYR A 39 2.30 20.91 7.34
N THR A 40 1.81 21.83 6.50
CA THR A 40 2.14 23.26 6.68
C THR A 40 1.58 23.87 7.97
N ARG A 41 0.52 23.27 8.55
CA ARG A 41 -0.13 23.76 9.77
C ARG A 41 0.31 23.03 11.04
N SER A 42 0.89 21.84 10.91
CA SER A 42 1.31 21.02 12.06
C SER A 42 2.62 21.49 12.65
N THR A 43 2.64 21.79 13.94
CA THR A 43 3.85 22.11 14.72
C THR A 43 4.62 20.87 15.19
N HIS A 44 4.02 19.68 15.01
CA HIS A 44 4.56 18.40 15.48
C HIS A 44 4.70 17.43 14.31
N VAL A 45 5.77 17.60 13.53
CA VAL A 45 6.15 16.67 12.47
C VAL A 45 7.44 15.98 12.88
N LYS A 46 7.43 14.65 12.94
CA LYS A 46 8.63 13.86 13.25
C LYS A 46 9.62 13.96 12.09
N ASN A 47 10.90 14.14 12.41
CA ASN A 47 12.01 14.35 11.46
C ASN A 47 11.79 15.56 10.51
N ASP A 48 11.09 16.61 10.95
CA ASP A 48 10.85 17.77 10.10
C ASP A 48 12.15 18.43 9.63
N LYS A 49 12.25 18.68 8.32
CA LYS A 49 13.36 19.43 7.73
C LYS A 49 13.22 20.94 7.97
N ILE A 50 12.01 21.40 8.30
CA ILE A 50 11.70 22.79 8.59
C ILE A 50 11.11 22.85 10.00
N PRO A 51 11.94 22.82 11.06
CA PRO A 51 11.42 22.82 12.42
C PRO A 51 10.57 24.08 12.67
N GLY A 52 9.45 23.89 13.37
CA GLY A 52 8.58 24.98 13.79
C GLY A 52 9.25 25.81 14.88
N ASN A 53 10.14 26.72 14.50
CA ASN A 53 10.68 27.72 15.42
C ASN A 53 9.50 28.60 15.88
N GLY A 54 9.19 28.60 17.19
CA GLY A 54 8.08 29.37 17.78
C GLY A 54 6.93 28.51 18.35
N GLY A 55 6.83 27.24 17.96
CA GLY A 55 5.88 26.30 18.58
C GLY A 55 4.40 26.51 18.27
N THR A 56 4.02 27.57 17.53
CA THR A 56 2.63 27.82 17.09
C THR A 56 2.44 27.60 15.59
N THR A 57 1.19 27.32 15.18
CA THR A 57 0.84 27.21 13.75
C THR A 57 1.07 28.52 13.00
N ALA A 58 0.86 29.67 13.65
CA ALA A 58 1.09 30.98 13.03
C ALA A 58 2.58 31.19 12.71
N ASP A 59 3.46 30.88 13.66
CA ASP A 59 4.92 31.01 13.48
C ASP A 59 5.42 30.06 12.39
N ARG A 60 4.91 28.83 12.37
CA ARG A 60 5.24 27.87 11.30
C ARG A 60 4.83 28.40 9.92
N LEU A 61 3.61 28.90 9.78
CA LEU A 61 3.14 29.43 8.50
C LEU A 61 3.96 30.66 8.07
N ALA A 62 4.32 31.54 9.01
CA ALA A 62 5.20 32.67 8.73
C ALA A 62 6.60 32.22 8.28
N ASN A 63 7.18 31.23 8.97
CA ASN A 63 8.48 30.66 8.61
C ASN A 63 8.44 30.00 7.22
N LEU A 64 7.42 29.18 6.94
CA LEU A 64 7.24 28.57 5.63
C LEU A 64 7.04 29.62 4.53
N ALA A 65 6.25 30.67 4.76
CA ALA A 65 6.06 31.76 3.82
C ALA A 65 7.36 32.52 3.49
N SER A 66 8.34 32.54 4.40
CA SER A 66 9.66 33.14 4.15
C SER A 66 10.55 32.30 3.24
N MET A 67 10.26 31.00 3.09
CA MET A 67 11.06 30.06 2.28
C MET A 67 10.60 29.97 0.81
N GLY A 68 9.43 30.50 0.48
CA GLY A 68 8.93 30.57 -0.89
C GLY A 68 7.42 30.32 -1.03
N THR A 69 6.98 30.10 -2.26
CA THR A 69 5.58 29.76 -2.56
C THR A 69 5.24 28.34 -2.06
N PRO A 70 3.95 28.01 -1.88
CA PRO A 70 3.53 26.64 -1.53
C PRO A 70 4.08 25.57 -2.49
N ASP A 71 4.16 25.88 -3.79
CA ASP A 71 4.70 24.96 -4.79
C ASP A 71 6.23 24.78 -4.66
N GLN A 72 6.95 25.86 -4.34
CA GLN A 72 8.40 25.80 -4.08
C GLN A 72 8.68 25.01 -2.80
N LEU A 73 7.88 25.18 -1.76
CA LEU A 73 7.95 24.40 -0.52
C LEU A 73 7.69 22.91 -0.78
N LEU A 74 6.64 22.58 -1.53
CA LEU A 74 6.32 21.20 -1.90
C LEU A 74 7.43 20.57 -2.75
N ALA A 75 7.95 21.31 -3.73
CA ALA A 75 9.07 20.86 -4.55
C ALA A 75 10.33 20.64 -3.70
N GLY A 76 10.64 21.56 -2.79
CA GLY A 76 11.76 21.45 -1.85
C GLY A 76 11.62 20.27 -0.88
N LEU A 77 10.40 19.96 -0.46
CA LEU A 77 10.12 18.81 0.40
C LEU A 77 10.37 17.46 -0.32
N LEU A 78 10.01 17.38 -1.60
CA LEU A 78 10.03 16.15 -2.40
C LEU A 78 11.29 15.97 -3.27
N VAL A 79 12.18 16.96 -3.29
CA VAL A 79 13.41 16.92 -4.07
C VAL A 79 14.30 15.76 -3.63
N ALA A 80 14.93 15.09 -4.60
CA ALA A 80 16.02 14.17 -4.34
C ALA A 80 17.33 14.96 -4.26
N SER A 81 17.92 15.04 -3.07
CA SER A 81 19.15 15.79 -2.80
C SER A 81 20.38 14.88 -2.88
N PRO A 82 21.44 15.25 -3.62
CA PRO A 82 22.63 14.42 -3.73
C PRO A 82 23.34 14.30 -2.38
N CYS A 83 23.72 13.07 -2.00
CA CYS A 83 24.35 12.85 -0.71
C CYS A 83 25.78 13.35 -0.57
N GLU A 84 26.44 13.66 -1.68
CA GLU A 84 27.75 14.30 -1.68
C GLU A 84 27.70 15.76 -1.21
N ALA A 85 26.52 16.41 -1.29
CA ALA A 85 26.37 17.81 -0.94
C ALA A 85 26.31 18.07 0.57
N TYR A 86 26.04 17.06 1.41
CA TYR A 86 25.86 17.24 2.85
C TYR A 86 26.36 16.04 3.66
N ALA A 87 27.19 16.30 4.68
CA ALA A 87 27.79 15.26 5.53
C ALA A 87 26.77 14.34 6.23
N GLY A 88 25.52 14.80 6.41
CA GLY A 88 24.43 14.04 7.05
C GLY A 88 23.66 13.07 6.15
N CYS A 89 23.83 13.13 4.83
CA CYS A 89 23.05 12.33 3.88
C CYS A 89 23.55 10.88 3.74
N ARG A 90 24.74 10.56 4.25
CA ARG A 90 25.39 9.28 3.96
C ARG A 90 24.66 8.14 4.69
N PRO A 91 23.99 7.21 3.97
CA PRO A 91 23.27 6.13 4.63
C PRO A 91 24.25 5.24 5.41
N GLY A 92 23.98 5.07 6.70
CA GLY A 92 24.70 4.14 7.57
C GLY A 92 24.13 2.71 7.50
N GLY A 93 24.77 1.78 8.21
CA GLY A 93 24.18 0.46 8.52
C GLY A 93 23.75 -0.34 7.28
N ALA A 94 22.51 -0.84 7.33
CA ALA A 94 21.93 -1.68 6.28
C ALA A 94 21.62 -0.90 5.00
N ALA A 95 21.01 0.29 5.13
CA ALA A 95 20.79 1.20 4.00
C ALA A 95 22.09 1.49 3.23
N GLY A 96 23.18 1.76 3.94
CA GLY A 96 24.47 2.04 3.32
C GLY A 96 25.03 0.86 2.52
N ARG A 97 24.82 -0.38 2.98
CA ARG A 97 25.21 -1.58 2.23
C ARG A 97 24.34 -1.75 0.99
N ALA A 98 23.02 -1.74 1.15
CA ALA A 98 22.09 -1.91 0.05
C ALA A 98 22.27 -0.88 -1.07
N VAL A 99 22.50 0.39 -0.71
CA VAL A 99 22.82 1.45 -1.68
C VAL A 99 24.11 1.14 -2.46
N ARG A 100 25.19 0.70 -1.79
CA ARG A 100 26.45 0.34 -2.46
C ARG A 100 26.28 -0.89 -3.36
N ASP A 101 25.56 -1.89 -2.88
CA ASP A 101 25.30 -3.13 -3.60
C ASP A 101 24.47 -2.87 -4.86
N PHE A 102 23.46 -1.98 -4.78
CA PHE A 102 22.63 -1.62 -5.94
C PHE A 102 23.33 -0.68 -6.93
N ALA A 103 23.91 0.42 -6.43
CA ALA A 103 24.44 1.49 -7.28
C ALA A 103 25.78 1.11 -7.93
N GLY A 104 26.56 0.24 -7.28
CA GLY A 104 27.88 -0.18 -7.74
C GLY A 104 28.94 0.92 -7.67
N SER A 105 30.14 0.61 -8.16
CA SER A 105 31.23 1.57 -8.26
C SER A 105 30.89 2.67 -9.27
N GLY A 106 30.90 3.93 -8.84
CA GLY A 106 30.57 5.08 -9.68
C GLY A 106 29.07 5.36 -9.82
N GLY A 107 28.23 4.65 -9.06
CA GLY A 107 26.83 5.02 -8.88
C GLY A 107 26.67 6.28 -8.02
N SER A 108 25.46 6.85 -8.05
CA SER A 108 25.10 8.05 -7.29
C SER A 108 24.00 7.75 -6.29
N VAL A 109 23.95 8.53 -5.21
CA VAL A 109 23.00 8.35 -4.10
C VAL A 109 22.38 9.69 -3.78
N PHE A 110 21.05 9.69 -3.68
CA PHE A 110 20.27 10.85 -3.31
C PHE A 110 19.40 10.52 -2.11
N GLU A 111 19.24 11.46 -1.19
CA GLU A 111 18.22 11.37 -0.14
C GLU A 111 16.94 12.02 -0.63
N ARG A 112 15.81 11.38 -0.32
CA ARG A 112 14.47 11.90 -0.54
C ARG A 112 13.64 11.72 0.72
N SER A 113 12.88 12.74 1.07
CA SER A 113 11.82 12.58 2.07
C SER A 113 10.49 12.26 1.42
N VAL A 114 9.71 11.41 2.08
CA VAL A 114 8.28 11.27 1.82
C VAL A 114 7.52 11.73 3.07
N LEU A 115 6.46 12.50 2.87
CA LEU A 115 5.60 12.91 3.97
C LEU A 115 4.59 11.79 4.24
N VAL A 116 4.58 11.30 5.47
CA VAL A 116 3.68 10.24 5.91
C VAL A 116 2.72 10.80 6.94
N LYS A 117 1.43 10.53 6.74
CA LYS A 117 0.41 10.60 7.79
C LYS A 117 0.13 9.19 8.27
N HIS A 118 0.49 8.92 9.51
CA HIS A 118 0.22 7.64 10.16
C HIS A 118 -1.28 7.49 10.46
N HIS A 119 -1.74 6.25 10.62
CA HIS A 119 -3.12 5.96 11.06
C HIS A 119 -3.53 6.73 12.33
N SER A 120 -2.57 6.97 13.24
CA SER A 120 -2.77 7.76 14.47
C SER A 120 -3.04 9.25 14.24
N GLY A 121 -2.90 9.73 12.99
CA GLY A 121 -2.96 11.15 12.63
C GLY A 121 -1.63 11.89 12.77
N SER A 122 -0.58 11.26 13.31
CA SER A 122 0.74 11.87 13.40
C SER A 122 1.41 12.01 12.03
N LEU A 123 2.18 13.09 11.86
CA LEU A 123 2.95 13.36 10.64
C LEU A 123 4.44 13.06 10.84
N GLU A 124 5.06 12.47 9.84
CA GLU A 124 6.48 12.14 9.82
C GLU A 124 7.07 12.37 8.42
N LEU A 125 8.29 12.91 8.37
CA LEU A 125 9.12 12.82 7.17
C LEU A 125 9.96 11.54 7.25
N VAL A 126 9.61 10.55 6.42
CA VAL A 126 10.38 9.31 6.29
C VAL A 126 11.45 9.53 5.24
N THR A 127 12.70 9.23 5.60
CA THR A 127 13.84 9.32 4.69
C THR A 127 13.99 8.03 3.90
N LEU A 128 14.03 8.15 2.58
CA LEU A 128 14.38 7.10 1.63
C LEU A 128 15.61 7.55 0.84
N TYR A 129 16.34 6.58 0.30
CA TYR A 129 17.47 6.83 -0.60
C TYR A 129 17.10 6.41 -2.02
N VAL A 130 17.47 7.23 -3.00
CA VAL A 130 17.44 6.87 -4.42
C VAL A 130 18.86 6.45 -4.79
N ALA A 131 19.09 5.15 -4.93
CA ALA A 131 20.34 4.60 -5.43
C ALA A 131 20.27 4.54 -6.95
N ARG A 132 21.26 5.09 -7.66
CA ARG A 132 21.28 5.15 -9.12
C ARG A 132 22.59 4.62 -9.68
N ARG A 133 22.49 3.65 -10.60
CA ARG A 133 23.61 3.11 -11.36
C ARG A 133 24.08 4.09 -12.43
N HIS A 134 25.27 3.84 -12.99
CA HIS A 134 25.83 4.64 -14.08
C HIS A 134 24.97 4.61 -15.36
N ASP A 135 24.21 3.54 -15.60
CA ASP A 135 23.28 3.42 -16.73
C ASP A 135 21.97 4.22 -16.54
N GLY A 136 21.79 4.90 -15.40
CA GLY A 136 20.60 5.67 -15.05
C GLY A 136 19.51 4.86 -14.35
N THR A 137 19.63 3.54 -14.27
CA THR A 137 18.71 2.67 -13.51
C THR A 137 18.72 3.06 -12.04
N ALA A 138 17.53 3.21 -11.44
CA ALA A 138 17.39 3.68 -10.07
C ALA A 138 16.44 2.81 -9.26
N ALA A 139 16.76 2.63 -7.98
CA ALA A 139 15.91 1.96 -7.01
C ALA A 139 15.76 2.82 -5.75
N LEU A 140 14.67 2.58 -5.01
CA LEU A 140 14.55 3.08 -3.66
C LEU A 140 15.26 2.15 -2.68
N VAL A 141 15.86 2.71 -1.65
CA VAL A 141 16.39 1.99 -0.50
C VAL A 141 15.85 2.65 0.77
N ASP A 142 15.30 1.85 1.69
CA ASP A 142 14.81 2.34 2.98
C ASP A 142 15.89 2.33 4.08
N SER A 143 15.52 2.77 5.29
CA SER A 143 16.43 2.79 6.44
C SER A 143 16.93 1.40 6.86
N ASP A 144 16.14 0.36 6.58
CA ASP A 144 16.42 -1.02 6.96
C ASP A 144 17.25 -1.76 5.90
N GLY A 145 17.56 -1.08 4.78
CA GLY A 145 18.36 -1.61 3.68
C GLY A 145 17.57 -2.49 2.72
N ARG A 146 16.24 -2.42 2.72
CA ARG A 146 15.44 -3.05 1.67
C ARG A 146 15.49 -2.20 0.41
N THR A 147 15.57 -2.86 -0.74
CA THR A 147 15.68 -2.24 -2.05
C THR A 147 14.41 -2.49 -2.87
N TYR A 148 13.91 -1.45 -3.55
CA TYR A 148 12.68 -1.47 -4.34
C TYR A 148 12.95 -0.94 -5.74
N GLU A 149 13.16 -1.86 -6.68
CA GLU A 149 13.50 -1.54 -8.08
C GLU A 149 12.26 -1.11 -8.88
N GLY A 150 11.06 -1.55 -8.47
CA GLY A 150 9.80 -1.17 -9.11
C GLY A 150 9.23 0.17 -8.64
N GLY A 151 10.02 0.99 -7.93
CA GLY A 151 9.62 2.32 -7.48
C GLY A 151 8.51 2.32 -6.44
N LEU A 152 7.57 3.25 -6.56
CA LEU A 152 6.55 3.52 -5.52
C LEU A 152 5.64 2.32 -5.26
N ASP A 153 5.21 1.63 -6.31
CA ASP A 153 4.29 0.50 -6.15
C ASP A 153 4.99 -0.73 -5.56
N ASP A 154 6.28 -0.91 -5.85
CA ASP A 154 7.10 -1.96 -5.25
C ASP A 154 7.38 -1.67 -3.77
N PHE A 155 7.74 -0.43 -3.45
CA PHE A 155 7.85 0.05 -2.07
C PHE A 155 6.56 -0.24 -1.29
N ARG A 156 5.41 0.19 -1.80
CA ARG A 156 4.10 -0.02 -1.12
C ARG A 156 3.73 -1.49 -0.94
N ARG A 157 4.21 -2.41 -1.79
CA ARG A 157 3.91 -3.84 -1.64
C ARG A 157 4.77 -4.53 -0.60
N HIS A 158 6.01 -4.07 -0.41
CA HIS A 158 7.03 -4.87 0.25
C HIS A 158 7.73 -4.17 1.42
N ASN A 159 7.40 -2.90 1.71
CA ASN A 159 7.94 -2.21 2.87
C ASN A 159 7.32 -2.70 4.18
N GLU A 160 8.13 -2.74 5.24
CA GLU A 160 7.67 -3.06 6.60
C GLU A 160 7.57 -1.81 7.49
N LEU A 161 7.85 -0.63 6.90
CA LEU A 161 7.86 0.65 7.61
C LEU A 161 6.45 1.21 7.85
N LEU A 162 5.55 0.96 6.90
CA LEU A 162 4.24 1.60 6.85
C LEU A 162 3.13 0.55 6.81
N GLY A 163 2.01 0.88 7.44
CA GLY A 163 0.78 0.13 7.39
C GLY A 163 -0.10 0.50 6.20
N PRO A 164 -1.17 -0.27 5.95
CA PRO A 164 -2.11 0.00 4.87
C PRO A 164 -2.95 1.27 5.08
N ASP A 165 -3.12 1.70 6.34
CA ASP A 165 -3.88 2.89 6.70
C ASP A 165 -3.05 4.18 6.74
N ASP A 166 -1.72 4.07 6.58
CA ASP A 166 -0.86 5.25 6.46
C ASP A 166 -1.02 5.88 5.06
N VAL A 167 -0.81 7.19 4.95
CA VAL A 167 -0.88 7.93 3.68
C VAL A 167 0.45 8.58 3.39
N ILE A 168 1.04 8.25 2.25
CA ILE A 168 2.28 8.83 1.75
C ILE A 168 1.96 9.93 0.74
N LEU A 169 2.54 11.11 0.93
CA LEU A 169 2.65 12.17 -0.07
C LEU A 169 4.05 12.15 -0.69
N THR A 170 4.11 11.92 -2.00
CA THR A 170 5.36 11.78 -2.77
C THR A 170 5.12 11.99 -4.27
N LEU A 171 6.14 11.78 -5.09
CA LEU A 171 6.02 11.75 -6.56
C LEU A 171 5.57 10.37 -7.03
N ARG A 172 4.71 10.33 -8.06
CA ARG A 172 4.34 9.07 -8.73
C ARG A 172 5.58 8.32 -9.23
N ASP A 173 6.53 9.07 -9.78
CA ASP A 173 7.86 8.57 -10.10
C ASP A 173 8.82 8.94 -8.96
N ILE A 174 8.81 8.11 -7.92
CA ILE A 174 9.56 8.33 -6.67
C ILE A 174 11.08 8.12 -6.82
N THR A 175 11.58 7.63 -7.95
CA THR A 175 13.02 7.52 -8.24
C THR A 175 13.53 8.60 -9.20
N SER A 176 12.64 9.47 -9.69
CA SER A 176 12.99 10.67 -10.46
C SER A 176 13.95 11.58 -9.70
N VAL A 177 15.04 11.99 -10.35
CA VAL A 177 16.06 12.93 -9.83
C VAL A 177 16.20 14.08 -10.85
N PRO A 178 16.08 15.35 -10.43
CA PRO A 178 16.00 15.84 -9.05
C PRO A 178 14.61 15.67 -8.39
N GLY A 179 13.61 15.12 -9.06
CA GLY A 179 12.26 14.96 -8.50
C GLY A 179 11.21 15.81 -9.20
N LYS A 180 11.15 15.72 -10.52
CA LYS A 180 10.04 16.29 -11.30
C LYS A 180 8.99 15.23 -11.52
N GLY A 181 7.72 15.58 -11.42
CA GLY A 181 6.63 14.67 -11.75
C GLY A 181 5.31 15.01 -11.07
N LYS A 182 4.33 14.11 -11.27
CA LYS A 182 3.02 14.20 -10.64
C LYS A 182 3.13 13.88 -9.15
N VAL A 183 2.69 14.79 -8.29
CA VAL A 183 2.52 14.54 -6.85
C VAL A 183 1.28 13.66 -6.63
N VAL A 184 1.40 12.70 -5.72
CA VAL A 184 0.35 11.75 -5.37
C VAL A 184 0.26 11.58 -3.86
N ALA A 185 -0.95 11.29 -3.39
CA ALA A 185 -1.21 10.76 -2.05
C ALA A 185 -1.69 9.32 -2.21
N VAL A 186 -0.97 8.36 -1.64
CA VAL A 186 -1.23 6.92 -1.78
C VAL A 186 -1.14 6.23 -0.42
N SER A 187 -1.77 5.06 -0.29
CA SER A 187 -1.63 4.25 0.93
C SER A 187 -0.19 3.77 1.11
N GLY A 188 0.26 3.71 2.37
CA GLY A 188 1.61 3.31 2.79
C GLY A 188 1.97 1.88 2.43
N HIS A 189 0.99 0.99 2.52
CA HIS A 189 1.15 -0.42 2.20
C HIS A 189 -0.05 -0.96 1.45
N THR A 190 0.17 -1.62 0.32
CA THR A 190 -0.92 -2.32 -0.37
C THR A 190 -1.18 -3.65 0.34
N THR A 191 -2.41 -3.88 0.80
CA THR A 191 -2.78 -5.21 1.30
C THR A 191 -2.58 -6.25 0.21
N PRO A 192 -1.99 -7.42 0.51
CA PRO A 192 -1.82 -8.49 -0.45
C PRO A 192 -3.15 -8.81 -1.13
N ASP A 193 -3.13 -8.93 -2.45
CA ASP A 193 -4.32 -9.23 -3.24
C ASP A 193 -4.81 -10.65 -2.87
N ARG A 194 -5.76 -10.75 -1.93
CA ARG A 194 -6.33 -12.03 -1.47
C ARG A 194 -7.24 -12.69 -2.53
N GLY A 195 -7.39 -12.05 -3.69
CA GLY A 195 -8.23 -12.48 -4.81
C GLY A 195 -8.07 -13.96 -5.22
N PRO A 196 -6.85 -14.51 -5.39
CA PRO A 196 -6.69 -15.89 -5.87
C PRO A 196 -7.21 -16.94 -4.87
N TRP A 197 -6.98 -16.71 -3.57
CA TRP A 197 -7.39 -17.64 -2.51
C TRP A 197 -8.90 -17.63 -2.25
N LEU A 198 -9.55 -16.47 -2.39
CA LEU A 198 -10.99 -16.34 -2.24
C LEU A 198 -11.74 -17.00 -3.41
N ILE A 199 -11.23 -16.90 -4.64
CA ILE A 199 -11.80 -17.58 -5.81
C ILE A 199 -11.62 -19.10 -5.68
N GLY A 200 -10.45 -19.56 -5.24
CA GLY A 200 -10.18 -20.98 -5.02
C GLY A 200 -11.09 -21.63 -3.97
N SER A 201 -11.35 -20.93 -2.86
CA SER A 201 -12.22 -21.44 -1.79
C SER A 201 -13.71 -21.44 -2.17
N ALA A 202 -14.20 -20.44 -2.90
CA ALA A 202 -15.56 -20.41 -3.42
C ALA A 202 -15.82 -21.55 -4.42
N GLY A 203 -14.85 -21.82 -5.32
CA GLY A 203 -14.92 -22.96 -6.25
C GLY A 203 -14.99 -24.30 -5.52
N ALA A 204 -14.15 -24.50 -4.49
CA ALA A 204 -14.14 -25.73 -3.70
C ALA A 204 -15.47 -25.98 -2.97
N VAL A 205 -16.08 -24.95 -2.38
CA VAL A 205 -17.38 -25.06 -1.69
C VAL A 205 -18.51 -25.39 -2.68
N LEU A 206 -18.52 -24.79 -3.86
CA LEU A 206 -19.50 -25.10 -4.91
C LEU A 206 -19.39 -26.56 -5.38
N VAL A 207 -18.18 -27.05 -5.61
CA VAL A 207 -17.93 -28.44 -6.02
C VAL A 207 -18.35 -29.43 -4.93
N LEU A 208 -17.99 -29.16 -3.66
CA LEU A 208 -18.38 -30.00 -2.54
C LEU A 208 -19.90 -30.04 -2.37
N GLY A 209 -20.55 -28.87 -2.45
CA GLY A 209 -22.00 -28.74 -2.37
C GLY A 209 -22.73 -29.51 -3.48
N ALA A 210 -22.26 -29.39 -4.72
CA ALA A 210 -22.80 -30.13 -5.86
C ALA A 210 -22.61 -31.66 -5.70
N ALA A 211 -21.44 -32.10 -5.25
CA ALA A 211 -21.17 -33.52 -5.01
C ALA A 211 -22.07 -34.12 -3.91
N LEU A 212 -22.28 -33.40 -2.81
CA LEU A 212 -23.18 -33.79 -1.73
C LEU A 212 -24.65 -33.84 -2.18
N ALA A 213 -25.09 -32.87 -3.00
CA ALA A 213 -26.42 -32.85 -3.59
C ALA A 213 -26.65 -34.05 -4.54
N LEU A 214 -25.69 -34.34 -5.42
CA LEU A 214 -25.76 -35.50 -6.32
C LEU A 214 -25.77 -36.84 -5.56
N ARG A 215 -24.99 -36.95 -4.48
CA ARG A 215 -24.93 -38.16 -3.65
C ARG A 215 -26.24 -38.41 -2.91
N THR A 216 -26.91 -37.36 -2.43
CA THR A 216 -28.20 -37.48 -1.74
C THR A 216 -29.34 -37.83 -2.71
N VAL A 217 -29.36 -37.27 -3.92
CA VAL A 217 -30.33 -37.64 -4.98
C VAL A 217 -30.15 -39.09 -5.42
N ARG A 218 -28.90 -39.54 -5.67
CA ARG A 218 -28.62 -40.94 -6.05
C ARG A 218 -29.01 -41.95 -4.98
N ARG A 219 -28.87 -41.62 -3.69
CA ARG A 219 -29.29 -42.49 -2.59
C ARG A 219 -30.82 -42.62 -2.49
N ARG A 220 -31.57 -41.57 -2.81
CA ARG A 220 -33.04 -41.63 -2.80
C ARG A 220 -33.61 -42.40 -3.99
N GLY A 221 -32.96 -42.34 -5.16
CA GLY A 221 -33.40 -43.09 -6.35
C GLY A 221 -33.18 -44.60 -6.31
N ARG A 222 -32.33 -45.12 -5.42
CA ARG A 222 -32.08 -46.56 -5.26
C ARG A 222 -33.00 -47.27 -4.27
N ALA A 223 -33.80 -46.54 -3.50
CA ALA A 223 -34.71 -47.12 -2.52
C ALA A 223 -36.05 -47.61 -3.11
N THR A 224 -36.29 -47.39 -4.42
CA THR A 224 -37.55 -47.74 -5.10
C THR A 224 -37.42 -48.90 -6.11
N ALA A 225 -36.25 -49.51 -6.28
CA ALA A 225 -36.10 -50.72 -7.07
C ALA A 225 -36.41 -51.96 -6.19
N GLY A 226 -37.69 -52.24 -6.00
CA GLY A 226 -38.16 -53.46 -5.33
C GLY A 226 -37.82 -54.73 -6.14
N PRO A 227 -37.61 -55.89 -5.48
CA PRO A 227 -37.25 -57.13 -6.14
C PRO A 227 -38.42 -57.65 -7.00
N GLY A 228 -38.16 -57.86 -8.30
CA GLY A 228 -39.12 -58.44 -9.23
C GLY A 228 -39.37 -59.93 -8.94
N PRO A 229 -40.57 -60.47 -9.25
CA PRO A 229 -41.01 -61.77 -8.78
C PRO A 229 -40.29 -62.92 -9.49
N ALA A 230 -39.92 -63.94 -8.71
CA ALA A 230 -39.46 -65.22 -9.22
C ALA A 230 -40.60 -65.92 -9.97
N ARG A 231 -40.32 -66.41 -11.19
CA ARG A 231 -41.16 -67.38 -11.88
C ARG A 231 -40.42 -68.72 -11.94
N ALA A 232 -41.08 -69.75 -11.42
CA ALA A 232 -40.81 -71.16 -11.65
C ALA A 232 -41.47 -71.61 -12.95
#